data_AF-A0A2E2Y7Q1-F1
#
_entry.id   AF-A0A2E2Y7Q1-F1
#
_cell.length_a   1.000
_cell.length_b   1.000
_cell.length_c   1.000
_cell.angle_alpha   90.00
_cell.angle_beta   90.00
_cell.angle_gamma   90.00
#
_symmetry.space_group_name_H-M   'P 1'
#
loop_
_entity.id
_entity.type
_entity.pdbx_description
1 polymer ?
#
loop_
_entity_poly.entity_id
_entity_poly.type
_entity_poly.pdbx_seq_one_letter_code
_entity_poly.pdbx_strand_id
1 'polypeptide(L)' 'MSANRSNQELIIAGLFRLAWSFPFIFMGPSLYIGKGTSGAWYWTAISIAIMLIAVVLAVSGLRKVMSGFFDGK' A
#
# COMPACT_ATOMS: atom_id res chain seq x y z
N MET A 1 -4.14 25.88 15.91
CA MET A 1 -3.33 24.63 15.93
C MET A 1 -2.04 24.90 15.17
N SER A 2 -0.87 24.61 15.74
CA SER A 2 0.40 24.90 15.06
C SER A 2 0.54 24.02 13.82
N ALA A 3 0.81 24.62 12.66
CA ALA A 3 0.90 23.94 11.36
C ALA A 3 1.84 22.72 11.38
N ASN A 4 2.91 22.77 12.19
CA ASN A 4 3.85 21.65 12.38
C ASN A 4 3.20 20.35 12.88
N ARG A 5 2.20 20.43 13.77
CA ARG A 5 1.55 19.24 14.32
C ARG A 5 0.66 18.55 13.27
N SER A 6 -0.03 19.33 12.44
CA SER A 6 -0.88 18.82 11.36
C SER A 6 -0.05 18.15 10.25
N ASN A 7 1.10 18.72 9.88
CA ASN A 7 2.01 18.12 8.90
C ASN A 7 2.58 16.77 9.39
N GLN A 8 2.96 16.69 10.66
CA GLN A 8 3.42 15.44 11.27
C GLN A 8 2.32 14.36 11.28
N GLU A 9 1.06 14.73 11.54
CA GLU A 9 -0.09 13.81 11.48
C GLU A 9 -0.30 13.25 10.07
N LEU A 10 -0.15 14.07 9.02
CA LEU A 10 -0.23 13.62 7.63
C LEU A 10 0.87 12.63 7.26
N ILE A 11 2.11 12.90 7.70
CA ILE A 11 3.26 12.02 7.49
C ILE A 11 3.02 10.67 8.17
N ILE A 12 2.63 10.68 9.45
CA ILE A 12 2.35 9.46 10.21
C ILE A 12 1.20 8.67 9.57
N ALA A 13 0.11 9.33 9.18
CA ALA A 13 -1.01 8.69 8.51
C ALA A 13 -0.61 8.06 7.16
N GLY A 14 0.30 8.70 6.42
CA GLY A 14 0.87 8.16 5.19
C GLY A 14 1.75 6.94 5.43
N LEU A 15 2.61 6.98 6.47
CA LEU A 15 3.46 5.86 6.88
C LEU A 15 2.65 4.64 7.31
N PHE A 16 1.60 4.82 8.11
CA PHE A 16 0.72 3.70 8.47
C PHE A 16 0.02 3.10 7.25
N ARG A 17 -0.41 3.94 6.31
CA ARG A 17 -1.05 3.47 5.07
C ARG A 17 -0.06 2.71 4.17
N LEU A 18 1.20 3.12 4.13
CA LEU A 18 2.29 2.35 3.51
C LEU A 18 2.52 1.03 4.23
N ALA A 19 2.59 1.02 5.56
CA ALA A 19 2.76 -0.19 6.37
C ALA A 19 1.66 -1.23 6.06
N TRP A 20 0.42 -0.78 5.87
CA TRP A 20 -0.70 -1.63 5.46
C TRP A 20 -0.55 -2.24 4.07
N SER A 21 0.28 -1.71 3.18
CA SER A 21 0.53 -2.31 1.86
C SER A 21 1.45 -3.53 1.92
N PHE A 22 2.34 -3.62 2.93
CA PHE A 22 3.36 -4.67 3.01
C PHE A 22 2.80 -6.10 3.00
N PRO A 23 1.74 -6.44 3.77
CA PRO A 23 1.15 -7.77 3.70
C PRO A 23 0.74 -8.15 2.27
N PHE A 24 0.16 -7.21 1.51
CA PHE A 24 -0.30 -7.46 0.15
C PHE A 24 0.86 -7.57 -0.86
N ILE A 25 1.94 -6.80 -0.67
CA ILE A 25 3.15 -6.88 -1.49
C ILE A 25 3.75 -8.29 -1.45
N PHE A 26 3.74 -8.94 -0.28
CA PHE A 26 4.27 -10.30 -0.13
C PHE A 26 3.23 -11.38 -0.43
N MET A 27 1.98 -11.18 -0.03
CA MET A 27 0.92 -12.18 -0.17
C MET A 27 0.58 -12.46 -1.64
N GLY A 28 0.50 -11.43 -2.49
CA GLY A 28 0.16 -11.60 -3.90
C GLY A 28 1.12 -12.54 -4.64
N PRO A 29 2.44 -12.28 -4.64
CA PRO A 29 3.45 -13.14 -5.26
C PRO A 29 3.53 -14.52 -4.61
N SER A 30 3.45 -14.58 -3.28
CA SER A 30 3.50 -15.87 -2.55
C SER A 30 2.32 -16.77 -2.94
N LEU A 31 1.11 -16.21 -3.05
CA LEU A 31 -0.08 -16.94 -3.50
C LEU A 31 0.04 -17.35 -4.96
N TYR A 32 0.64 -16.53 -5.82
CA TYR A 32 0.82 -16.84 -7.24
C TYR A 32 1.76 -18.02 -7.42
N ILE A 33 2.91 -18.00 -6.74
CA ILE A 33 3.88 -19.10 -6.79
C ILE A 33 3.29 -20.37 -6.18
N GLY A 34 2.62 -20.27 -5.03
CA GLY A 34 2.13 -21.44 -4.29
C GLY A 34 0.88 -22.09 -4.88
N LYS A 35 0.01 -21.32 -5.56
CA LYS A 35 -1.29 -21.81 -6.08
C LYS A 35 -1.64 -21.33 -7.48
N GLY A 36 -1.14 -20.18 -7.93
CA GLY A 36 -1.47 -19.61 -9.24
C GLY A 36 -0.80 -20.31 -10.44
N THR A 37 0.42 -20.84 -10.27
CA THR A 37 1.19 -21.45 -11.36
C THR A 37 0.73 -22.85 -11.76
N SER A 38 0.13 -23.58 -10.83
CA SER A 38 -0.23 -25.00 -10.98
C SER A 38 -1.67 -25.31 -10.54
N GLY A 39 -2.36 -24.34 -9.95
CA GLY A 39 -3.77 -24.43 -9.60
C GLY A 39 -4.68 -23.83 -10.67
N ALA A 40 -5.98 -23.77 -10.36
CA ALA A 40 -6.96 -23.18 -11.24
C ALA A 40 -6.71 -21.68 -11.50
N TRP A 41 -7.12 -21.21 -12.68
CA TRP A 41 -6.87 -19.85 -13.17
C TRP A 41 -7.32 -18.73 -12.21
N TYR A 42 -8.34 -18.98 -11.39
CA TYR A 42 -8.85 -18.00 -10.44
C TYR A 42 -7.84 -17.65 -9.34
N TRP A 43 -6.91 -18.54 -8.99
CA TRP A 43 -5.84 -18.23 -8.03
C TRP A 43 -4.88 -17.16 -8.56
N THR A 44 -4.57 -17.21 -9.85
CA THR A 44 -3.79 -16.18 -10.53
C THR A 44 -4.53 -14.85 -10.53
N ALA A 45 -5.83 -14.86 -10.83
CA ALA A 45 -6.64 -13.64 -10.78
C ALA A 45 -6.70 -13.03 -9.37
N ILE A 46 -6.86 -13.84 -8.32
CA ILE A 46 -6.84 -13.39 -6.92
C ILE A 46 -5.47 -12.80 -6.55
N SER A 47 -4.36 -13.44 -6.95
CA SER A 47 -3.01 -12.90 -6.72
C SER A 47 -2.81 -11.54 -7.37
N ILE A 48 -3.24 -11.36 -8.62
CA ILE A 48 -3.15 -10.08 -9.31
C ILE A 48 -4.00 -9.03 -8.59
N ALA A 49 -5.22 -9.36 -8.17
CA ALA A 49 -6.08 -8.45 -7.42
C ALA A 49 -5.43 -7.99 -6.11
N ILE A 50 -4.81 -8.91 -5.36
CA ILE A 50 -4.05 -8.61 -4.13
C ILE A 50 -2.88 -7.65 -4.42
N MET A 51 -2.12 -7.88 -5.50
CA MET A 51 -1.02 -7.00 -5.89
C MET A 51 -1.52 -5.60 -6.28
N LEU A 52 -2.64 -5.49 -6.99
CA LEU A 52 -3.24 -4.21 -7.35
C LEU A 52 -3.67 -3.41 -6.11
N ILE A 53 -4.26 -4.08 -5.11
CA ILE A 53 -4.59 -3.46 -3.81
C ILE A 53 -3.31 -2.94 -3.14
N ALA A 54 -2.23 -3.72 -3.18
CA ALA A 54 -0.93 -3.31 -2.64
C ALA A 54 -0.43 -2.01 -3.28
N VAL A 55 -0.49 -1.91 -4.61
CA VAL A 55 -0.08 -0.72 -5.36
C VAL A 55 -0.92 0.50 -4.97
N VAL A 56 -2.24 0.36 -4.91
CA VAL A 56 -3.15 1.46 -4.53
C VAL A 56 -2.86 1.95 -3.11
N LEU A 57 -2.66 1.04 -2.16
CA LEU A 57 -2.31 1.39 -0.79
C LEU A 57 -0.94 2.06 -0.70
N ALA A 58 0.06 1.53 -1.40
CA ALA A 58 1.41 2.07 -1.42
C ALA A 58 1.44 3.49 -2.00
N VAL A 59 0.87 3.68 -3.19
CA VAL A 59 0.84 4.99 -3.87
C VAL A 59 0.03 6.01 -3.06
N SER A 60 -1.11 5.62 -2.49
CA SER A 60 -1.91 6.53 -1.66
C SER A 60 -1.24 6.89 -0.34
N GLY A 61 -0.49 5.96 0.27
CA GLY A 61 0.33 6.25 1.45
C GLY A 61 1.49 7.18 1.12
N LEU A 62 2.22 6.92 0.03
CA LEU A 62 3.33 7.75 -0.44
C LEU A 62 2.86 9.18 -0.72
N ARG A 63 1.71 9.34 -1.39
CA ARG A 63 1.10 10.65 -1.65
C ARG A 63 0.82 11.42 -0.36
N LYS A 64 0.30 10.76 0.68
CA LYS A 64 0.04 11.41 1.98
C LYS A 64 1.33 11.83 2.69
N VAL A 65 2.36 10.99 2.63
CA VAL A 65 3.68 11.33 3.18
C VAL A 65 4.25 12.55 2.45
N MET A 66 4.24 12.54 1.12
CA MET A 66 4.72 13.66 0.30
C MET A 66 3.93 14.94 0.55
N SER A 67 2.60 14.86 0.68
CA SER A 67 1.76 16.01 1.00
C SER A 67 2.10 16.60 2.38
N GLY A 68 2.35 15.74 3.38
CA GLY A 68 2.80 16.20 4.70
C GLY A 68 4.19 16.86 4.71
N PHE A 69 5.07 16.53 3.75
CA PHE A 69 6.40 17.16 3.62
C PHE A 69 6.42 18.42 2.74
N PHE A 70 5.64 18.44 1.65
CA PHE A 70 5.79 19.43 0.58
C PHE A 70 4.56 20.31 0.34
N ASP A 71 3.35 19.83 0.69
CA ASP A 71 2.10 20.59 0.52
C ASP A 71 1.60 21.22 1.82
N GLY A 72 2.37 21.14 2.91
CA GLY A 72 2.07 21.72 4.22
C GLY A 72 2.18 23.26 4.27
N LYS A 73 1.46 23.94 3.37
CA LYS A 73 1.03 25.33 3.56
C LYS A 73 -0.21 25.39 4.43
#